data_AF-A0A350FTS4-F1
#
_entry.id   AF-A0A350FTS4-F1
#
_cell.length_a   1.000
_cell.length_b   1.000
_cell.length_c   1.000
_cell.angle_alpha   90.00
_cell.angle_beta   90.00
_cell.angle_gamma   90.00
#
_symmetry.space_group_name_H-M   'P 1'
#
loop_
_entity.id
_entity.type
_entity.pdbx_description
1 polymer ?
#
loop_
_entity_poly.entity_id
_entity_poly.type
_entity_poly.pdbx_seq_one_letter_code
_entity_poly.pdbx_strand_id
1 'polypeptide(L)'
;MKNMPISRIKIGLCLMLLTSPALQAQTPNPAQVEEGDLRACLQLEQQGLKRFNTLEQRASDLRGSEKLLSERRIALQNQKAKLDAGKPDQKAVANFNEAVNTFNLQADRLNADKAEFEKESSTYDNWVNNNLKPVCNKVINKPVNPVTSYYACGFNSTQPLVDVPHCKTLPNLDSLKTCIQKAGSKTAALEACKG
;
A
#
# COMPACT_ATOMS: atom_id res chain seq x y z
N MET A 1 9.58 30.50 2.54
CA MET A 1 8.68 29.33 2.65
C MET A 1 9.41 28.31 3.50
N LYS A 2 8.84 27.91 4.65
CA LYS A 2 9.49 27.00 5.60
C LYS A 2 9.50 25.58 5.02
N ASN A 3 10.68 25.00 4.90
CA ASN A 3 10.87 23.58 4.61
C ASN A 3 10.34 22.78 5.80
N MET A 4 9.23 22.05 5.61
CA MET A 4 8.84 20.99 6.52
C MET A 4 9.44 19.68 6.00
N PRO A 5 10.39 19.06 6.74
CA PRO A 5 10.86 17.73 6.38
C PRO A 5 9.78 16.69 6.68
N ILE A 6 9.51 15.84 5.70
CA ILE A 6 8.71 14.62 5.83
C ILE A 6 9.38 13.74 6.90
N SER A 7 8.66 13.52 8.00
CA SER A 7 9.12 12.70 9.13
C SER A 7 9.33 11.26 8.66
N ARG A 8 10.57 10.78 8.72
CA ARG A 8 10.93 9.38 8.50
C ARG A 8 10.48 8.58 9.72
N ILE A 9 9.43 7.78 9.58
CA ILE A 9 9.00 6.83 10.61
C ILE A 9 10.08 5.73 10.72
N LYS A 10 10.87 5.77 11.79
CA LYS A 10 11.77 4.69 12.20
C LYS A 10 10.94 3.65 12.94
N ILE A 11 10.72 2.48 12.34
CA ILE A 11 10.21 1.31 13.04
C ILE A 11 11.43 0.51 13.52
N GLY A 12 11.79 0.72 14.79
CA GLY A 12 12.88 0.02 15.45
C GLY A 12 12.46 -1.39 15.87
N LEU A 13 13.27 -2.36 15.43
CA LEU A 13 13.29 -3.75 15.85
C LEU A 13 13.58 -3.85 17.36
N CYS A 14 12.74 -4.53 18.13
CA CYS A 14 13.09 -4.99 19.48
C CYS A 14 12.91 -6.51 19.57
N LEU A 15 14.00 -7.23 19.29
CA LEU A 15 14.22 -8.61 19.74
C LEU A 15 14.52 -8.55 21.25
N MET A 16 13.73 -9.26 22.06
CA MET A 16 14.09 -9.57 23.44
C MET A 16 14.06 -11.08 23.61
N LEU A 17 15.25 -11.69 23.53
CA LEU A 17 15.53 -13.05 23.94
C LEU A 17 15.58 -13.10 25.47
N LEU A 18 14.70 -13.89 26.08
CA LEU A 18 14.87 -14.36 27.45
C LEU A 18 14.88 -15.89 27.43
N THR A 19 16.07 -16.45 27.62
CA THR A 19 16.28 -17.86 27.91
C THR A 19 16.17 -18.09 29.41
N SER A 20 15.34 -19.03 29.83
CA SER A 20 15.38 -19.65 31.15
C SER A 20 14.81 -21.08 31.05
N PRO A 21 15.26 -22.02 31.91
CA PRO A 21 15.19 -23.45 31.65
C PRO A 21 13.81 -24.05 31.93
N ALA A 22 13.59 -25.22 31.32
CA ALA A 22 12.35 -25.97 31.23
C ALA A 22 11.58 -26.17 32.57
N LEU A 23 10.36 -25.64 32.63
CA LEU A 23 9.21 -26.39 33.13
C LEU A 23 8.33 -26.70 31.92
N GLN A 24 8.15 -27.98 31.60
CA GLN A 24 7.16 -28.45 30.63
C GLN A 24 5.75 -28.28 31.24
N ALA A 25 5.30 -27.03 31.36
CA ALA A 25 3.88 -26.77 31.26
C ALA A 25 3.50 -27.12 29.82
N GLN A 26 2.50 -27.99 29.64
CA GLN A 26 1.78 -28.07 28.37
C GLN A 26 1.15 -26.69 28.16
N THR A 27 1.90 -25.78 27.55
CA THR A 27 1.34 -24.57 26.96
C THR A 27 0.26 -25.06 26.01
N PRO A 28 -0.99 -24.58 26.15
CA PRO A 28 -2.01 -24.87 25.16
C PRO A 28 -1.40 -24.54 23.80
N ASN A 29 -1.48 -25.49 22.86
CA ASN A 29 -1.01 -25.26 21.50
C ASN A 29 -1.57 -23.89 21.07
N PRO A 30 -0.72 -22.94 20.63
CA PRO A 30 -1.18 -21.59 20.33
C PRO A 30 -2.38 -21.68 19.40
N ALA A 31 -3.45 -20.99 19.77
CA ALA A 31 -4.72 -21.04 19.04
C ALA A 31 -4.44 -20.78 17.56
N GLN A 32 -4.68 -21.80 16.73
CA GLN A 32 -4.51 -21.69 15.30
C GLN A 32 -5.51 -20.68 14.76
N VAL A 33 -5.12 -19.97 13.72
CA VAL A 33 -6.05 -19.08 13.03
C VAL A 33 -7.19 -19.89 12.42
N GLU A 34 -8.43 -19.42 12.62
CA GLU A 34 -9.59 -19.95 11.92
C GLU A 34 -9.60 -19.50 10.46
N GLU A 35 -9.96 -20.40 9.55
CA GLU A 35 -10.04 -20.09 8.12
C GLU A 35 -10.94 -18.90 7.82
N GLY A 36 -12.08 -18.78 8.51
CA GLY A 36 -13.04 -17.69 8.30
C GLY A 36 -12.44 -16.34 8.66
N ASP A 37 -11.76 -16.23 9.80
CA ASP A 37 -11.07 -15.01 10.23
C ASP A 37 -9.92 -14.66 9.27
N LEU A 38 -9.15 -15.66 8.82
CA LEU A 38 -8.08 -15.43 7.84
C LEU A 38 -8.65 -14.94 6.50
N ARG A 39 -9.66 -15.61 5.98
CA ARG A 39 -10.29 -15.24 4.71
C ARG A 39 -10.88 -13.83 4.77
N ALA A 40 -11.56 -13.48 5.87
CA ALA A 40 -12.10 -12.14 6.06
C ALA A 40 -11.00 -11.07 6.06
N CYS A 41 -9.88 -11.33 6.76
CA CYS A 41 -8.71 -10.45 6.73
C CYS A 41 -8.14 -10.32 5.31
N LEU A 42 -7.88 -11.42 4.61
CA LEU A 42 -7.30 -11.42 3.26
C LEU A 42 -8.19 -10.69 2.24
N GLN A 43 -9.51 -10.81 2.35
CA GLN A 43 -10.46 -10.08 1.50
C GLN A 43 -10.37 -8.57 1.73
N LEU A 44 -10.24 -8.13 2.98
CA LEU A 44 -10.04 -6.72 3.29
C LEU A 44 -8.64 -6.26 2.85
N GLU A 45 -7.60 -7.08 3.00
CA GLU A 45 -6.27 -6.77 2.48
C GLU A 45 -6.32 -6.56 0.96
N GLN A 46 -7.03 -7.40 0.22
CA GLN A 46 -7.19 -7.23 -1.23
C GLN A 46 -7.88 -5.90 -1.58
N GLN A 47 -8.93 -5.52 -0.84
CA GLN A 47 -9.58 -4.23 -1.03
C GLN A 47 -8.66 -3.06 -0.66
N GLY A 48 -7.90 -3.20 0.43
CA GLY A 48 -6.93 -2.22 0.89
C GLY A 48 -5.80 -2.02 -0.11
N LEU A 49 -5.29 -3.09 -0.72
CA LEU A 49 -4.26 -3.07 -1.76
C LEU A 49 -4.75 -2.35 -3.02
N LYS A 50 -5.99 -2.61 -3.45
CA LYS A 50 -6.59 -1.91 -4.60
C LYS A 50 -6.65 -0.40 -4.35
N ARG A 51 -7.15 0.01 -3.18
CA ARG A 51 -7.22 1.43 -2.78
C ARG A 51 -5.83 2.06 -2.68
N PHE A 52 -4.88 1.35 -2.07
CA PHE A 52 -3.50 1.79 -1.94
C PHE A 52 -2.84 2.02 -3.31
N ASN A 53 -3.00 1.08 -4.25
CA ASN A 53 -2.43 1.21 -5.59
C ASN A 53 -3.01 2.42 -6.35
N THR A 54 -4.30 2.71 -6.17
CA THR A 54 -4.90 3.94 -6.73
C THR A 54 -4.27 5.20 -6.15
N LEU A 55 -4.06 5.25 -4.83
CA LEU A 55 -3.38 6.37 -4.17
C LEU A 55 -1.93 6.51 -4.62
N GLU A 56 -1.19 5.41 -4.73
CA GLU A 56 0.20 5.42 -5.21
C GLU A 56 0.31 5.95 -6.64
N GLN A 57 -0.60 5.53 -7.54
CA GLN A 57 -0.65 6.05 -8.90
C GLN A 57 -0.93 7.56 -8.89
N ARG A 58 -1.94 8.01 -8.13
CA ARG A 58 -2.27 9.43 -8.01
C ARG A 58 -1.10 10.24 -7.43
N ALA A 59 -0.41 9.72 -6.43
CA ALA A 59 0.78 10.35 -5.87
C ALA A 59 1.90 10.46 -6.90
N SER A 60 2.10 9.44 -7.74
CA SER A 60 3.05 9.47 -8.86
C SER A 60 2.70 10.57 -9.86
N ASP A 61 1.43 10.67 -10.26
CA ASP A 61 0.97 11.68 -11.22
C ASP A 61 1.16 13.11 -10.68
N LEU A 62 0.88 13.34 -9.39
CA LEU A 62 1.13 14.61 -8.72
C LEU A 62 2.62 14.98 -8.69
N ARG A 63 3.51 14.02 -8.41
CA ARG A 63 4.97 14.24 -8.48
C ARG A 63 5.41 14.61 -9.90
N GLY A 64 4.82 13.95 -10.91
CA GLY A 64 5.06 14.27 -12.32
C GLY A 64 4.65 15.71 -12.67
N SER A 65 3.44 16.11 -12.27
CA SER A 65 2.93 17.46 -12.46
C SER A 65 3.76 18.52 -11.75
N GLU A 66 4.21 18.25 -10.53
CA GLU A 66 5.08 19.15 -9.77
C GLU A 66 6.44 19.34 -10.46
N LYS A 67 7.03 18.25 -10.97
CA LYS A 67 8.27 18.32 -11.74
C LYS A 67 8.12 19.22 -12.98
N LEU A 68 7.07 18.99 -13.78
CA LEU A 68 6.79 19.79 -14.98
C LEU A 68 6.56 21.27 -14.64
N LEU A 69 5.85 21.55 -13.55
CA LEU A 69 5.64 22.93 -13.10
C LEU A 69 6.96 23.57 -12.63
N SER A 70 7.83 22.83 -11.95
CA SER A 70 9.17 23.31 -11.58
C SER A 70 10.02 23.66 -12.80
N GLU A 71 10.02 22.81 -13.84
CA GLU A 71 10.72 23.08 -15.10
C GLU A 71 10.17 24.34 -15.79
N ARG A 72 8.85 24.50 -15.83
CA ARG A 72 8.19 25.71 -16.36
C ARG A 72 8.56 26.96 -15.58
N ARG A 73 8.66 26.88 -14.26
CA ARG A 73 9.11 28.01 -13.42
C ARG A 73 10.51 28.48 -13.80
N ILE A 74 11.44 27.53 -13.99
CA ILE A 74 12.81 27.84 -14.42
C ILE A 74 12.81 28.49 -15.81
N ALA A 75 12.01 27.97 -16.74
CA ALA A 75 11.87 28.54 -18.08
C ALA A 75 11.34 29.98 -18.03
N LEU A 76 10.32 30.27 -17.21
CA LEU A 76 9.79 31.62 -17.01
C LEU A 76 10.83 32.56 -16.39
N GLN A 77 11.62 32.10 -15.42
CA GLN A 77 12.70 32.89 -14.83
C GLN A 77 13.75 33.27 -15.88
N ASN A 78 14.13 32.32 -16.72
CA ASN A 78 15.08 32.55 -17.82
C ASN A 78 14.50 33.50 -18.89
N GLN A 79 13.21 33.37 -19.22
CA GLN A 79 12.52 34.30 -20.13
C GLN A 79 12.48 35.71 -19.55
N LYS A 80 12.16 35.84 -18.26
CA LYS A 80 12.16 37.13 -17.57
C LYS A 80 13.54 37.79 -17.60
N ALA A 81 14.61 37.04 -17.30
CA ALA A 81 15.97 37.57 -17.36
C ALA A 81 16.35 38.09 -18.76
N LYS A 82 15.91 37.43 -19.84
CA LYS A 82 16.12 37.88 -21.22
C LYS A 82 15.35 39.16 -21.55
N LEU A 83 14.12 39.27 -21.07
CA LEU A 83 13.31 40.49 -21.24
C LEU A 83 13.94 41.67 -20.49
N ASP A 84 14.35 41.45 -19.24
CA ASP A 84 14.95 42.48 -18.38
C ASP A 84 16.32 42.96 -18.91
N ALA A 85 17.07 42.10 -19.61
CA ALA A 85 18.36 42.45 -20.25
C ALA A 85 18.23 43.19 -21.59
N GLY A 86 17.03 43.21 -22.18
CA GLY A 86 16.79 43.79 -23.51
C GLY A 86 15.96 45.07 -23.49
N LYS A 87 15.54 45.52 -24.67
CA LYS A 87 14.44 46.48 -24.86
C LYS A 87 13.26 45.73 -25.49
N PRO A 88 12.51 44.93 -24.71
CA PRO A 88 11.44 44.11 -25.26
C PRO A 88 10.32 45.00 -25.81
N ASP A 89 9.74 44.57 -26.94
CA ASP A 89 8.54 45.20 -27.46
C ASP A 89 7.29 44.77 -26.66
N GLN A 90 6.17 45.44 -26.91
CA GLN A 90 4.92 45.18 -26.22
C GLN A 90 4.42 43.73 -26.43
N LYS A 91 4.72 43.12 -27.59
CA LYS A 91 4.31 41.75 -27.93
C LYS A 91 5.09 40.73 -27.10
N ALA A 92 6.39 40.92 -26.92
CA ALA A 92 7.23 40.08 -26.09
C ALA A 92 6.80 40.10 -24.63
N VAL A 93 6.43 41.28 -24.11
CA VAL A 93 5.89 41.43 -22.75
C VAL A 93 4.52 40.75 -22.61
N ALA A 94 3.63 40.91 -23.61
CA ALA A 94 2.31 40.28 -23.59
C ALA A 94 2.40 38.74 -23.58
N ASN A 95 3.24 38.15 -24.44
CA ASN A 95 3.45 36.71 -24.50
C ASN A 95 4.00 36.15 -23.17
N PHE A 96 4.90 36.87 -22.52
CA PHE A 96 5.42 36.48 -21.22
C PHE A 96 4.33 36.51 -20.14
N ASN A 97 3.51 37.56 -20.11
CA ASN A 97 2.40 37.66 -19.16
C ASN A 97 1.38 36.52 -19.36
N GLU A 98 1.09 36.13 -20.60
CA GLU A 98 0.24 34.99 -20.90
C GLU A 98 0.83 33.67 -20.38
N ALA A 99 2.14 33.47 -20.57
CA ALA A 99 2.84 32.30 -20.04
C ALA A 99 2.83 32.25 -18.50
N VAL A 100 2.99 33.40 -17.83
CA VAL A 100 2.86 33.54 -16.37
C VAL A 100 1.44 33.23 -15.91
N ASN A 101 0.42 33.73 -16.60
CA ASN A 101 -0.98 33.44 -16.27
C ASN A 101 -1.30 31.94 -16.39
N THR A 102 -0.82 31.31 -17.47
CA THR A 102 -0.96 29.86 -17.66
C THR A 102 -0.27 29.09 -16.53
N PHE A 103 0.94 29.50 -16.16
CA PHE A 103 1.67 28.89 -15.05
C PHE A 103 0.92 29.02 -13.72
N ASN A 104 0.36 30.19 -13.41
CA ASN A 104 -0.40 30.41 -12.19
C ASN A 104 -1.65 29.52 -12.14
N LEU A 105 -2.40 29.42 -13.25
CA LEU A 105 -3.57 28.53 -13.35
C LEU A 105 -3.18 27.06 -13.16
N GLN A 106 -2.05 26.63 -13.71
CA GLN A 106 -1.54 25.26 -13.53
C GLN A 106 -1.10 25.01 -12.07
N ALA A 107 -0.50 26.01 -11.43
CA ALA A 107 -0.11 25.94 -10.03
C ALA A 107 -1.33 25.82 -9.10
N ASP A 108 -2.37 26.61 -9.35
CA ASP A 108 -3.61 26.57 -8.56
C ASP A 108 -4.31 25.22 -8.67
N ARG A 109 -4.38 24.66 -9.89
CA ARG A 109 -4.92 23.31 -10.11
C ARG A 109 -4.13 22.25 -9.37
N LEU A 110 -2.79 22.27 -9.48
CA LEU A 110 -1.94 21.32 -8.76
C LEU A 110 -2.13 21.42 -7.23
N ASN A 111 -2.30 22.62 -6.69
CA ASN A 111 -2.58 22.81 -5.27
C ASN A 111 -3.94 22.22 -4.87
N ALA A 112 -4.97 22.40 -5.70
CA ALA A 112 -6.28 21.80 -5.49
C ALA A 112 -6.21 20.25 -5.53
N ASP A 113 -5.51 19.69 -6.52
CA ASP A 113 -5.36 18.25 -6.68
C ASP A 113 -4.59 17.62 -5.52
N LYS A 114 -3.59 18.34 -4.96
CA LYS A 114 -2.86 17.93 -3.75
C LYS A 114 -3.76 17.93 -2.51
N ALA A 115 -4.59 18.95 -2.33
CA ALA A 115 -5.52 19.01 -1.20
C ALA A 115 -6.56 17.88 -1.24
N GLU A 116 -7.06 17.54 -2.43
CA GLU A 116 -7.97 16.41 -2.59
C GLU A 116 -7.24 15.06 -2.34
N PHE A 117 -6.00 14.91 -2.80
CA PHE A 117 -5.20 13.73 -2.49
C PHE A 117 -4.98 13.55 -0.99
N GLU A 118 -4.72 14.63 -0.24
CA GLU A 118 -4.60 14.58 1.22
C GLU A 118 -5.90 14.08 1.88
N LYS A 119 -7.06 14.51 1.38
CA LYS A 119 -8.36 14.03 1.84
C LYS A 119 -8.56 12.53 1.54
N GLU A 120 -8.18 12.07 0.37
CA GLU A 120 -8.28 10.65 0.00
C GLU A 120 -7.33 9.79 0.84
N SER A 121 -6.10 10.26 1.05
CA SER A 121 -5.13 9.59 1.92
C SER A 121 -5.68 9.45 3.33
N SER A 122 -6.22 10.52 3.92
CA SER A 122 -6.84 10.46 5.25
C SER A 122 -8.05 9.52 5.29
N THR A 123 -8.85 9.51 4.23
CA THR A 123 -10.01 8.60 4.11
C THR A 123 -9.55 7.14 4.08
N TYR A 124 -8.47 6.84 3.37
CA TYR A 124 -7.87 5.52 3.34
C TYR A 124 -7.32 5.10 4.71
N ASP A 125 -6.59 5.99 5.39
CA ASP A 125 -6.06 5.71 6.74
C ASP A 125 -7.19 5.41 7.73
N ASN A 126 -8.26 6.20 7.69
CA ASN A 126 -9.46 5.95 8.50
C ASN A 126 -10.12 4.62 8.15
N TRP A 127 -10.21 4.28 6.86
CA TRP A 127 -10.73 2.99 6.43
C TRP A 127 -9.88 1.82 6.96
N VAL A 128 -8.55 1.91 6.88
CA VAL A 128 -7.62 0.91 7.42
C VAL A 128 -7.83 0.73 8.93
N ASN A 129 -7.93 1.82 9.68
CA ASN A 129 -8.08 1.77 11.13
C ASN A 129 -9.43 1.21 11.58
N ASN A 130 -10.51 1.53 10.86
CA ASN A 130 -11.86 1.15 11.26
C ASN A 130 -12.33 -0.19 10.68
N ASN A 131 -11.72 -0.67 9.60
CA ASN A 131 -12.16 -1.88 8.90
C ASN A 131 -11.08 -2.97 8.88
N LEU A 132 -9.89 -2.66 8.34
CA LEU A 132 -8.85 -3.67 8.13
C LEU A 132 -8.23 -4.15 9.44
N LYS A 133 -7.72 -3.23 10.27
CA LYS A 133 -7.02 -3.57 11.52
C LYS A 133 -7.87 -4.40 12.48
N PRO A 134 -9.14 -4.04 12.79
CA PRO A 134 -9.94 -4.81 13.74
C PRO A 134 -10.13 -6.27 13.31
N VAL A 135 -10.30 -6.51 12.01
CA VAL A 135 -10.47 -7.87 11.47
C VAL A 135 -9.14 -8.63 11.46
N CYS A 136 -8.08 -8.02 10.94
CA CYS A 136 -6.78 -8.67 10.82
C CYS A 136 -6.06 -8.88 12.16
N ASN A 137 -6.35 -8.07 13.19
CA ASN A 137 -5.80 -8.29 14.54
C ASN A 137 -6.19 -9.65 15.13
N LYS A 138 -7.27 -10.28 14.65
CA LYS A 138 -7.64 -11.65 15.07
C LYS A 138 -6.67 -12.71 14.58
N VAL A 139 -5.91 -12.44 13.52
CA VAL A 139 -5.02 -13.41 12.87
C VAL A 139 -3.54 -13.03 12.95
N ILE A 140 -3.24 -11.75 13.17
CA ILE A 140 -1.87 -11.25 13.36
C ILE A 140 -1.19 -12.00 14.52
N ASN A 141 0.08 -12.36 14.31
CA ASN A 141 0.95 -13.07 15.26
C ASN A 141 0.46 -14.46 15.71
N LYS A 142 -0.52 -15.04 14.99
CA LYS A 142 -0.96 -16.41 15.24
C LYS A 142 -0.41 -17.35 14.16
N PRO A 143 -0.05 -18.59 14.53
CA PRO A 143 0.36 -19.59 13.56
C PRO A 143 -0.81 -19.91 12.62
N VAL A 144 -0.49 -20.03 11.33
CA VAL A 144 -1.44 -20.40 10.28
C VAL A 144 -0.98 -21.69 9.62
N ASN A 145 -1.80 -22.72 9.66
CA ASN A 145 -1.54 -23.97 8.95
C ASN A 145 -1.56 -23.73 7.42
N PRO A 146 -0.62 -24.30 6.64
CA PRO A 146 -0.62 -24.19 5.17
C PRO A 146 -1.94 -24.56 4.51
N VAL A 147 -2.63 -25.60 4.99
CA VAL A 147 -3.96 -26.02 4.51
C VAL A 147 -5.00 -24.93 4.80
N THR A 148 -4.99 -24.34 5.99
CA THR A 148 -5.85 -23.20 6.33
C THR A 148 -5.59 -22.01 5.39
N SER A 149 -4.32 -21.69 5.12
CA SER A 149 -3.95 -20.66 4.14
C SER A 149 -4.47 -20.99 2.75
N TYR A 150 -4.35 -22.24 2.29
CA TYR A 150 -4.82 -22.66 0.98
C TYR A 150 -6.32 -22.38 0.76
N TYR A 151 -7.14 -22.79 1.74
CA TYR A 151 -8.59 -22.58 1.68
C TYR A 151 -8.99 -21.12 1.91
N ALA A 152 -8.32 -20.41 2.83
CA ALA A 152 -8.58 -18.99 3.07
C ALA A 152 -8.25 -18.12 1.86
N CYS A 153 -7.17 -18.45 1.15
CA CYS A 153 -6.81 -17.85 -0.14
C CYS A 153 -7.77 -18.21 -1.28
N GLY A 154 -8.69 -19.16 -1.06
CA GLY A 154 -9.70 -19.53 -2.04
C GLY A 154 -9.15 -20.32 -3.23
N PHE A 155 -8.00 -20.98 -3.09
CA PHE A 155 -7.44 -21.83 -4.17
C PHE A 155 -8.31 -23.06 -4.50
N ASN A 156 -9.28 -23.38 -3.63
CA ASN A 156 -10.32 -24.38 -3.87
C ASN A 156 -11.56 -23.81 -4.60
N SER A 157 -11.55 -22.54 -5.00
CA SER A 157 -12.71 -21.83 -5.55
C SER A 157 -12.37 -21.12 -6.87
N THR A 158 -13.38 -20.56 -7.54
CA THR A 158 -13.22 -19.82 -8.81
C THR A 158 -12.68 -18.40 -8.62
N GLN A 159 -12.61 -17.89 -7.39
CA GLN A 159 -12.14 -16.53 -7.10
C GLN A 159 -11.01 -16.56 -6.05
N PRO A 160 -9.81 -17.03 -6.42
CA PRO A 160 -8.67 -17.04 -5.52
C PRO A 160 -8.13 -15.62 -5.28
N LEU A 161 -7.64 -15.37 -4.08
CA LEU A 161 -7.05 -14.10 -3.66
C LEU A 161 -5.57 -14.00 -4.06
N VAL A 162 -5.25 -14.33 -5.31
CA VAL A 162 -3.86 -14.48 -5.83
C VAL A 162 -2.99 -13.23 -5.70
N ASP A 163 -3.62 -12.05 -5.70
CA ASP A 163 -2.92 -10.77 -5.62
C ASP A 163 -2.58 -10.36 -4.18
N VAL A 164 -3.14 -11.04 -3.18
CA VAL A 164 -2.82 -10.77 -1.77
C VAL A 164 -1.45 -11.36 -1.44
N PRO A 165 -0.52 -10.60 -0.84
CA PRO A 165 0.84 -11.05 -0.56
C PRO A 165 0.91 -12.41 0.12
N HIS A 166 0.13 -12.64 1.18
CA HIS A 166 0.06 -13.92 1.89
C HIS A 166 -0.23 -15.12 0.96
N CYS A 167 -1.17 -14.94 0.03
CA CYS A 167 -1.57 -15.98 -0.92
C CYS A 167 -0.56 -16.14 -2.05
N LYS A 168 0.04 -15.05 -2.50
CA LYS A 168 1.08 -15.03 -3.55
C LYS A 168 2.36 -15.73 -3.09
N THR A 169 2.71 -15.60 -1.82
CA THR A 169 3.96 -16.14 -1.26
C THR A 169 3.79 -17.49 -0.58
N LEU A 170 2.64 -18.16 -0.73
CA LEU A 170 2.43 -19.45 -0.09
C LEU A 170 3.42 -20.48 -0.65
N PRO A 171 4.41 -20.95 0.14
CA PRO A 171 5.46 -21.82 -0.37
C PRO A 171 4.88 -23.18 -0.73
N ASN A 172 5.45 -23.81 -1.76
CA ASN A 172 5.09 -25.16 -2.20
C ASN A 172 3.60 -25.35 -2.53
N LEU A 173 2.93 -24.31 -3.07
CA LEU A 173 1.50 -24.33 -3.39
C LEU A 173 1.09 -25.55 -4.22
N ASP A 174 1.87 -25.93 -5.24
CA ASP A 174 1.56 -27.08 -6.08
C ASP A 174 1.65 -28.42 -5.34
N SER A 175 2.66 -28.58 -4.48
CA SER A 175 2.80 -29.76 -3.62
C SER A 175 1.67 -29.82 -2.59
N LEU A 176 1.31 -28.68 -2.00
CA LEU A 176 0.21 -28.56 -1.05
C LEU A 176 -1.13 -28.89 -1.72
N LYS A 177 -1.37 -28.36 -2.93
CA LYS A 177 -2.55 -28.66 -3.74
C LYS A 177 -2.66 -30.16 -4.04
N THR A 178 -1.56 -30.77 -4.45
CA THR A 178 -1.48 -32.21 -4.72
C THR A 178 -1.78 -33.03 -3.46
N CYS A 179 -1.22 -32.64 -2.32
CA CYS A 179 -1.49 -33.30 -1.04
C CYS A 179 -2.97 -33.19 -0.64
N ILE A 180 -3.55 -31.98 -0.73
CA ILE A 180 -4.96 -31.73 -0.42
C ILE A 180 -5.89 -32.55 -1.33
N GLN A 181 -5.58 -32.62 -2.62
CA GLN A 181 -6.34 -33.45 -3.57
C GLN A 181 -6.25 -34.94 -3.21
N LYS A 182 -5.07 -35.43 -2.84
CA LYS A 182 -4.86 -36.83 -2.40
C LYS A 182 -5.58 -37.15 -1.09
N ALA A 183 -5.64 -36.18 -0.16
CA ALA A 183 -6.33 -36.35 1.12
C ALA A 183 -7.86 -36.42 0.98
N GLY A 184 -8.43 -35.92 -0.12
CA GLY A 184 -9.86 -36.05 -0.46
C GLY A 184 -10.85 -35.24 0.41
N SER A 185 -10.41 -34.69 1.55
CA SER A 185 -11.20 -33.81 2.40
C SER A 185 -10.33 -32.80 3.14
N LYS A 186 -10.92 -31.67 3.55
CA LYS A 186 -10.23 -30.63 4.34
C LYS A 186 -9.72 -31.17 5.68
N THR A 187 -10.52 -31.97 6.38
CA THR A 187 -10.15 -32.56 7.67
C THR A 187 -8.93 -33.48 7.52
N ALA A 188 -8.96 -34.39 6.54
CA ALA A 188 -7.82 -35.28 6.28
C ALA A 188 -6.57 -34.49 5.83
N ALA A 189 -6.75 -33.43 5.05
CA ALA A 189 -5.63 -32.58 4.65
C ALA A 189 -4.98 -31.85 5.83
N LEU A 190 -5.76 -31.36 6.81
CA LEU A 190 -5.22 -30.72 8.02
C LEU A 190 -4.33 -31.67 8.84
N GLU A 191 -4.60 -32.98 8.77
CA GLU A 191 -3.81 -34.01 9.43
C GLU A 191 -2.58 -34.43 8.63
N ALA A 192 -2.73 -34.61 7.31
CA ALA A 192 -1.73 -35.23 6.44
C ALA A 192 -0.82 -34.23 5.69
N CYS A 193 -1.26 -32.99 5.47
CA CYS A 193 -0.58 -31.98 4.65
C CYS A 193 0.07 -30.88 5.50
N LYS A 194 0.69 -31.29 6.60
CA LYS A 194 1.53 -30.42 7.44
C LYS A 194 2.85 -30.25 6.70
N GLY A 195 2.97 -29.12 5.98
CA GLY A 195 4.10 -28.83 5.08
C GLY A 195 5.47 -29.05 5.67
#